data_AF-A0A9X6VGT0-F1
#
_entry.id   AF-A0A9X6VGT0-F1
#
_cell.length_a   1.000
_cell.length_b   1.000
_cell.length_c   1.000
_cell.angle_alpha   90.00
_cell.angle_beta   90.00
_cell.angle_gamma   90.00
#
_symmetry.space_group_name_H-M   'P 1'
#
loop_
_entity.id
_entity.type
_entity.pdbx_description
1 polymer ?
#
loop_
_entity_poly.entity_id
_entity_poly.type
_entity_poly.pdbx_seq_one_letter_code
_entity_poly.pdbx_strand_id
1 'polypeptide(L)' 'MNLIMAMDLNINQNFQEEFCCNVCGEVIYEGYVVYNGHYYEYYDLKRCLHSVYTPKEYEQMLEEDRAYKTQYI' A
#
# COMPACT_ATOMS: atom_id res chain seq x y z
N MET A 1 -28.77 -29.54 -10.84
CA MET A 1 -28.77 -28.34 -9.98
C MET A 1 -28.36 -27.17 -10.84
N ASN A 2 -29.24 -26.19 -10.96
CA ASN A 2 -29.12 -25.04 -11.85
C ASN A 2 -28.88 -23.82 -10.96
N LEU A 3 -27.76 -23.11 -11.15
CA LEU A 3 -27.60 -21.73 -10.69
C LEU A 3 -26.80 -21.00 -11.77
N ILE A 4 -27.55 -20.49 -12.74
CA ILE A 4 -27.06 -19.46 -13.65
C ILE A 4 -27.00 -18.19 -12.81
N MET A 5 -25.81 -17.86 -12.31
CA MET A 5 -25.52 -16.54 -11.80
C MET A 5 -25.34 -15.63 -13.02
N ALA A 6 -26.44 -15.05 -13.50
CA ALA A 6 -26.37 -13.93 -14.41
C ALA A 6 -25.82 -12.74 -13.60
N MET A 7 -24.50 -12.59 -13.60
CA MET A 7 -23.86 -11.35 -13.15
C MET A 7 -23.92 -10.39 -14.33
N ASP A 8 -24.85 -9.44 -14.25
CA ASP A 8 -24.98 -8.33 -15.16
C ASP A 8 -23.64 -7.59 -15.31
N LEU A 9 -23.07 -7.69 -16.50
CA LEU A 9 -21.81 -7.08 -16.89
C LEU A 9 -22.06 -5.62 -17.27
N ASN A 10 -22.35 -4.77 -16.28
CA ASN A 10 -22.33 -3.33 -16.48
C ASN A 10 -21.81 -2.62 -15.23
N ILE A 11 -20.54 -2.85 -14.93
CA ILE A 11 -19.84 -1.99 -13.99
C ILE A 11 -18.74 -1.28 -14.75
N ASN A 12 -19.02 -0.03 -15.11
CA ASN A 12 -18.01 0.95 -15.49
C ASN A 12 -17.22 1.29 -14.22
N GLN A 13 -16.41 0.33 -13.74
CA GLN A 13 -15.54 0.52 -12.58
C GLN A 13 -14.36 1.35 -13.04
N ASN A 14 -14.43 2.63 -12.75
CA ASN A 14 -13.26 3.47 -12.61
C ASN A 14 -12.47 2.89 -11.41
N PHE A 15 -11.70 1.83 -11.65
CA PHE A 15 -10.82 1.21 -10.66
C PHE A 15 -9.73 2.22 -10.34
N GLN A 16 -9.94 3.04 -9.31
CA GLN A 16 -8.83 3.64 -8.59
C GLN A 16 -8.23 2.53 -7.75
N GLU A 17 -6.95 2.22 -7.96
CA GLU A 17 -6.21 1.35 -7.06
C GLU A 17 -6.13 2.06 -5.71
N GLU A 18 -6.89 1.56 -4.72
CA GLU A 18 -6.79 2.03 -3.34
C GLU A 18 -5.52 1.43 -2.73
N PHE A 19 -4.56 2.28 -2.38
CA PHE A 19 -3.38 1.86 -1.63
C PHE A 19 -3.78 1.66 -0.18
N CYS A 20 -3.64 0.46 0.36
CA CYS A 20 -3.93 0.17 1.76
C CYS A 20 -2.65 -0.09 2.54
N CYS A 21 -2.63 0.32 3.82
CA CYS A 21 -1.50 0.04 4.68
C CYS A 21 -1.35 -1.44 4.95
N ASN A 22 -0.12 -1.96 4.76
CA ASN A 22 0.23 -3.36 5.02
C ASN A 22 0.09 -3.78 6.49
N VAL A 23 -0.07 -2.84 7.43
CA VAL A 23 -0.16 -3.11 8.87
C VAL A 23 -1.58 -2.95 9.39
N CYS A 24 -2.20 -1.79 9.21
CA CYS A 24 -3.53 -1.51 9.75
C CYS A 24 -4.67 -1.76 8.75
N GLY A 25 -4.37 -1.90 7.45
CA GLY A 25 -5.36 -2.07 6.39
C GLY A 25 -6.11 -0.80 5.97
N GLU A 26 -5.86 0.33 6.64
CA GLU A 26 -6.47 1.62 6.30
C GLU A 26 -6.00 2.14 4.93
N VAL A 27 -6.87 2.89 4.25
CA VAL A 27 -6.55 3.52 2.96
C VAL A 27 -5.51 4.63 3.14
N ILE A 28 -4.53 4.66 2.26
CA ILE A 28 -3.39 5.58 2.26
C ILE A 28 -3.65 6.68 1.23
N TYR A 29 -3.85 7.90 1.73
CA TYR A 29 -3.81 9.13 0.92
C TYR A 29 -2.44 9.80 0.98
N GLU A 30 -1.71 9.64 2.09
CA GLU A 30 -0.31 10.00 2.24
C GLU A 30 0.37 8.94 3.10
N GLY A 31 1.66 8.70 2.86
CA GLY A 31 2.33 7.63 3.57
C GLY A 31 3.79 7.40 3.18
N TYR A 32 4.24 6.19 3.45
CA TYR A 32 5.60 5.72 3.27
C TYR A 32 5.58 4.46 2.42
N VAL A 33 6.49 4.40 1.44
CA VAL A 33 6.67 3.24 0.58
C VAL A 33 8.07 2.69 0.80
N VAL A 34 8.18 1.37 0.94
CA VAL A 34 9.47 0.66 1.09
C VAL A 34 9.56 -0.48 0.09
N TYR A 35 10.67 -0.59 -0.61
CA TYR A 35 11.02 -1.73 -1.45
C TYR A 35 11.89 -2.71 -0.66
N ASN A 36 11.31 -3.84 -0.27
CA ASN A 36 11.99 -4.84 0.55
C ASN A 36 12.97 -5.73 -0.24
N GLY A 37 13.07 -5.55 -1.56
CA GLY A 37 13.88 -6.39 -2.45
C GLY A 37 13.06 -7.30 -3.38
N HIS A 38 11.76 -7.45 -3.09
CA HIS A 38 10.82 -8.26 -3.87
C HIS A 38 9.61 -7.47 -4.34
N TYR A 39 9.01 -6.68 -3.45
CA TYR A 39 7.82 -5.88 -3.73
C TYR A 39 7.81 -4.60 -2.88
N TYR A 40 6.87 -3.70 -3.21
CA TYR A 40 6.63 -2.47 -2.47
C TYR A 40 5.65 -2.71 -1.32
N GLU A 41 5.98 -2.19 -0.16
CA GLU A 41 5.17 -2.18 1.05
C GLU A 41 4.74 -0.75 1.35
N TYR A 42 3.48 -0.57 1.76
CA TYR A 42 2.84 0.72 1.95
C TYR A 42 2.42 0.92 3.40
N TYR A 43 2.71 2.09 3.96
CA TYR A 43 2.40 2.44 5.34
C TYR A 43 1.74 3.81 5.44
N ASP A 44 0.62 3.89 6.15
CA ASP A 44 -0.14 5.12 6.40
C ASP A 44 0.64 6.10 7.30
N LEU A 45 1.18 5.58 8.40
CA LEU A 45 1.74 6.35 9.50
C LEU A 45 3.12 5.82 9.89
N LYS A 46 3.94 6.71 10.46
CA LYS A 46 5.24 6.32 11.04
C LYS A 46 5.12 5.22 12.08
N ARG A 47 4.01 5.17 12.82
CA ARG A 47 3.78 4.11 13.81
C ARG A 47 3.70 2.73 13.15
N CYS A 48 3.00 2.63 12.02
CA CYS A 48 2.87 1.39 11.26
C CYS A 48 4.21 1.02 10.61
N LEU A 49 4.86 1.97 9.96
CA LEU A 49 6.22 1.79 9.42
C LEU A 49 7.20 1.28 10.49
N HIS A 50 7.25 1.94 11.66
CA HIS A 50 8.17 1.60 12.74
C HIS A 50 7.78 0.40 13.60
N SER A 51 6.64 -0.21 13.30
CA SER A 51 6.34 -1.56 13.79
C SER A 51 7.08 -2.65 12.99
N VAL A 52 7.54 -2.31 11.76
CA VAL A 52 8.26 -3.22 10.86
C VAL A 52 9.74 -2.85 10.73
N TYR A 53 10.04 -1.55 10.52
CA TYR A 53 11.39 -1.04 10.31
C TYR A 53 11.78 -0.01 11.36
N THR A 54 12.90 -0.21 12.03
CA THR A 54 13.44 0.82 12.93
C THR A 54 13.71 2.13 12.15
N PRO A 55 13.71 3.29 12.83
CA PRO A 55 14.06 4.56 12.18
C PRO A 55 15.37 4.52 11.41
N LYS A 56 16.39 3.83 11.97
CA LYS A 56 17.70 3.67 11.34
C LYS A 56 17.65 2.82 10.07
N GLU A 57 16.89 1.72 10.08
CA GLU A 57 16.72 0.89 8.88
C GLU A 57 15.99 1.66 7.77
N TYR A 58 14.96 2.43 8.13
CA TYR A 58 14.25 3.25 7.17
C TYR A 58 15.13 4.38 6.60
N GLU A 59 15.95 5.03 7.42
CA GLU A 59 16.94 6.02 6.97
C GLU A 59 17.95 5.41 6.00
N GLN A 60 18.48 4.23 6.31
CA GLN A 60 19.36 3.52 5.39
C GLN A 60 18.65 3.20 4.06
N MET A 61 17.38 2.79 4.10
CA MET A 61 16.61 2.52 2.89
C MET A 61 16.32 3.78 2.07
N LEU A 62 16.21 4.96 2.69
CA LEU A 62 16.15 6.25 1.97
C LEU A 62 17.46 6.52 1.24
N GLU A 63 18.60 6.28 1.88
CA GLU A 63 19.93 6.45 1.26
C GLU A 63 20.18 5.46 0.11
N GLU A 64 19.56 4.28 0.17
CA GLU A 64 19.63 3.25 -0.87
C GLU A 64 18.59 3.42 -2.00
N ASP A 65 17.81 4.52 -2.02
CA ASP A 65 16.68 4.75 -2.95
C ASP A 65 15.61 3.64 -2.90
N ARG A 66 15.49 2.97 -1.76
CA ARG A 66 14.53 1.87 -1.50
C ARG A 66 13.35 2.30 -0.66
N ALA A 67 13.30 3.53 -0.19
CA ALA A 67 12.18 4.06 0.55
C ALA A 67 11.88 5.50 0.12
N TYR A 68 10.62 5.92 0.21
CA TYR A 68 10.22 7.30 -0.03
C TYR A 68 8.87 7.60 0.60
N LYS A 69 8.56 8.90 0.75
CA LYS A 69 7.22 9.37 1.12
C LYS A 69 6.38 9.60 -0.12
N THR A 70 5.10 9.28 -0.03
CA THR A 70 4.13 9.43 -1.13
C THR A 70 2.89 10.17 -0.68
N GLN A 71 2.21 10.78 -1.65
CA GLN A 71 0.88 11.36 -1.50
C GLN A 71 0.08 11.04 -2.76
N TYR A 72 -1.08 10.44 -2.59
CA TYR A 72 -2.04 10.10 -3.64
C TYR A 72 -3.18 11.12 -3.57
N ILE A 73 -3.29 11.97 -4.61
CA ILE A 73 -4.24 13.10 -4.70
C ILE A 73 -5.42 12.70 -5.59
#